data_AF-K0Z8L2-F1
#
_entry.id   AF-K0Z8L2-F1
#
_cell.length_a   1.000
_cell.length_b   1.000
_cell.length_c   1.000
_cell.angle_alpha   90.00
_cell.angle_beta   90.00
_cell.angle_gamma   90.00
#
_symmetry.space_group_name_H-M   'P 1'
#
loop_
_entity.id
_entity.type
_entity.pdbx_description
1 polymer ?
#
loop_
_entity_poly.entity_id
_entity_poly.type
_entity_poly.pdbx_seq_one_letter_code
_entity_poly.pdbx_strand_id
1 'polypeptide(L)'
;AKKVDYLGIEVDDLLIDLAASMADVIGLQAGFVQGDAVRPQMLKESDVVISDLPVGYYPDDAIASRYQVASSQEHTYAHHLLMEQGFKYLKSNGYAIFLAPSDLLTSPQSDSLKGWLKDEVSLAAIIALPEDIFSTASQAKSIFVLQKKRDKEIEPFVYPLTSLQDPSVLLTFKENFQNWSKGTEI
;
A
#
# COMPACT_ATOMS: atom_id res chain seq x y z
N ALA A 1 -21.79 1.97 -16.09
CA ALA A 1 -20.75 1.72 -15.08
C ALA A 1 -19.39 1.82 -15.73
N LYS A 2 -18.35 2.32 -15.05
CA LYS A 2 -16.98 2.21 -15.56
C LYS A 2 -16.56 0.74 -15.49
N LYS A 3 -15.97 0.22 -16.56
CA LYS A 3 -15.36 -1.12 -16.55
C LYS A 3 -14.05 -1.03 -15.75
N VAL A 4 -13.85 -1.95 -14.81
CA VAL A 4 -12.61 -2.08 -14.04
C VAL A 4 -12.01 -3.42 -14.40
N ASP A 5 -10.72 -3.42 -14.76
CA ASP A 5 -9.96 -4.64 -15.04
C ASP A 5 -9.07 -4.94 -13.83
N TYR A 6 -9.19 -6.14 -13.25
CA TYR A 6 -8.50 -6.54 -12.03
C TYR A 6 -7.37 -7.52 -12.32
N LEU A 7 -6.25 -7.38 -11.62
CA LEU A 7 -5.13 -8.30 -11.64
C LEU A 7 -4.63 -8.52 -10.20
N GLY A 8 -4.59 -9.77 -9.75
CA GLY A 8 -4.00 -10.19 -8.49
C GLY A 8 -2.72 -11.00 -8.70
N ILE A 9 -1.74 -10.80 -7.81
CA ILE A 9 -0.48 -11.54 -7.79
C ILE A 9 -0.27 -12.05 -6.37
N GLU A 10 0.02 -13.34 -6.23
CA GLU A 10 0.29 -14.00 -4.95
C GLU A 10 1.34 -15.09 -5.16
N VAL A 11 2.25 -15.27 -4.21
CA VAL A 11 3.30 -16.28 -4.31
C VAL A 11 2.79 -17.66 -3.88
N ASP A 12 1.85 -17.68 -2.94
CA ASP A 12 1.22 -18.88 -2.40
C ASP A 12 0.17 -19.46 -3.36
N ASP A 13 0.31 -20.74 -3.71
CA ASP A 13 -0.57 -21.44 -4.65
C ASP A 13 -1.99 -21.63 -4.10
N LEU A 14 -2.13 -21.92 -2.82
CA LEU A 14 -3.44 -22.12 -2.20
C LEU A 14 -4.23 -20.80 -2.12
N LEU A 15 -3.56 -19.71 -1.75
CA LEU A 15 -4.22 -18.40 -1.61
C LEU A 15 -4.64 -17.83 -2.97
N ILE A 16 -3.85 -18.01 -4.03
CA ILE A 16 -4.24 -17.54 -5.37
C ILE A 16 -5.41 -18.33 -5.95
N ASP A 17 -5.44 -19.66 -5.73
CA ASP A 17 -6.54 -20.53 -6.15
C ASP A 17 -7.84 -20.20 -5.38
N LEU A 18 -7.72 -19.91 -4.08
CA LEU A 18 -8.84 -19.44 -3.27
C LEU A 18 -9.39 -18.11 -3.80
N ALA A 19 -8.52 -17.14 -4.11
CA ALA A 19 -8.93 -15.86 -4.65
C ALA A 19 -9.65 -16.00 -6.02
N ALA A 20 -9.14 -16.85 -6.90
CA ALA A 20 -9.78 -17.16 -8.18
C ALA A 20 -11.16 -17.80 -7.98
N SER A 21 -11.27 -18.77 -7.08
CA SER A 21 -12.54 -19.42 -6.74
C SER A 21 -13.57 -18.42 -6.18
N MET A 22 -13.14 -17.49 -5.34
CA MET A 22 -14.01 -16.44 -4.80
C MET A 22 -14.49 -15.50 -5.91
N ALA A 23 -13.61 -15.09 -6.83
CA ALA A 23 -13.95 -14.23 -7.96
C ALA A 23 -14.99 -14.89 -8.87
N ASP A 24 -14.84 -16.18 -9.16
CA ASP A 24 -15.81 -16.95 -9.93
C ASP A 24 -17.19 -16.99 -9.26
N VAL A 25 -17.24 -17.24 -7.95
CA VAL A 25 -18.49 -17.31 -7.17
C VAL A 25 -19.23 -15.97 -7.17
N ILE A 26 -18.52 -14.85 -7.02
CA ILE A 26 -19.14 -13.51 -7.02
C ILE A 26 -19.36 -12.94 -8.43
N GLY A 27 -18.96 -13.68 -9.48
CA GLY A 27 -19.07 -13.25 -10.88
C GLY A 27 -18.15 -12.09 -11.26
N LEU A 28 -17.02 -11.94 -10.55
CA LEU A 28 -16.02 -10.91 -10.81
C LEU A 28 -15.01 -11.40 -11.87
N GLN A 29 -14.91 -10.69 -12.99
CA GLN A 29 -13.87 -10.94 -13.98
C GLN A 29 -12.54 -10.32 -13.51
N ALA A 30 -11.67 -11.14 -12.93
CA ALA A 30 -10.33 -10.78 -12.47
C ALA A 30 -9.28 -11.75 -13.01
N GLY A 31 -8.09 -11.23 -13.33
CA GLY A 31 -6.91 -12.04 -13.64
C GLY A 31 -6.12 -12.36 -12.38
N PHE A 32 -5.56 -13.56 -12.30
CA PHE A 32 -4.75 -14.02 -11.18
C PHE A 32 -3.45 -14.63 -11.70
N VAL A 33 -2.33 -14.28 -11.07
CA VAL A 33 -1.00 -14.76 -11.43
C VAL A 33 -0.30 -15.25 -10.17
N GLN A 34 0.09 -16.52 -10.16
CA GLN A 34 0.97 -17.03 -9.14
C GLN A 34 2.40 -16.54 -9.40
N GLY A 35 3.01 -15.84 -8.45
CA GLY A 35 4.38 -15.40 -8.58
C GLY A 35 4.85 -14.48 -7.47
N ASP A 36 6.16 -14.38 -7.37
CA ASP A 36 6.82 -13.42 -6.49
C ASP A 36 6.60 -11.99 -7.01
N ALA A 37 5.76 -11.23 -6.31
CA ALA A 37 5.42 -9.86 -6.67
C ALA A 37 6.60 -8.89 -6.56
N VAL A 38 7.66 -9.23 -5.79
CA VAL A 38 8.91 -8.44 -5.71
C VAL A 38 9.76 -8.63 -6.97
N ARG A 39 9.54 -9.66 -7.78
CA ARG A 39 10.30 -9.82 -9.02
C ARG A 39 9.74 -8.91 -10.12
N PRO A 40 10.58 -8.38 -11.02
CA PRO A 40 10.10 -7.70 -12.21
C PRO A 40 9.21 -8.61 -13.05
N GLN A 41 8.00 -8.14 -13.31
CA GLN A 41 6.99 -8.77 -14.16
C GLN A 41 6.69 -7.89 -15.38
N MET A 42 6.26 -8.50 -16.49
CA MET A 42 5.82 -7.78 -17.68
C MET A 42 4.33 -7.43 -17.53
N LEU A 43 4.04 -6.41 -16.73
CA LEU A 43 2.68 -5.95 -16.43
C LEU A 43 2.40 -4.61 -17.10
N LYS A 44 1.15 -4.40 -17.48
CA LYS A 44 0.67 -3.06 -17.86
C LYS A 44 0.59 -2.19 -16.61
N GLU A 45 0.81 -0.89 -16.78
CA GLU A 45 0.62 0.05 -15.67
C GLU A 45 -0.85 0.10 -15.22
N SER A 46 -1.04 0.16 -13.91
CA SER A 46 -2.34 0.22 -13.23
C SER A 46 -2.70 1.65 -12.82
N ASP A 47 -3.98 1.97 -12.89
CA ASP A 47 -4.51 3.23 -12.34
C ASP A 47 -4.47 3.23 -10.80
N VAL A 48 -4.65 2.06 -10.19
CA VAL A 48 -4.60 1.87 -8.74
C VAL A 48 -3.84 0.59 -8.41
N VAL A 49 -2.97 0.65 -7.41
CA VAL A 49 -2.34 -0.52 -6.79
C VAL A 49 -2.82 -0.60 -5.36
N ILE A 50 -3.33 -1.76 -4.92
CA ILE A 50 -3.85 -1.96 -3.56
C ILE A 50 -3.24 -3.23 -3.01
N SER A 51 -2.73 -3.20 -1.78
CA SER A 51 -2.24 -4.40 -1.11
C SER A 51 -2.28 -4.25 0.41
N ASP A 52 -2.66 -5.33 1.10
CA ASP A 52 -2.25 -5.53 2.49
C ASP A 52 -0.87 -6.18 2.50
N LEU A 53 0.13 -5.43 2.95
CA LEU A 53 1.52 -5.82 2.76
C LEU A 53 1.96 -6.84 3.82
N PRO A 54 2.64 -7.93 3.42
CA PRO A 54 3.25 -8.87 4.36
C PRO A 54 4.40 -8.19 5.11
N VAL A 55 4.38 -8.32 6.44
CA VAL A 55 5.40 -7.76 7.33
C VAL A 55 6.45 -8.83 7.64
N GLY A 56 7.71 -8.55 7.33
CA GLY A 56 8.81 -9.50 7.51
C GLY A 56 9.94 -9.26 6.53
N TYR A 57 10.90 -10.19 6.52
CA TYR A 57 12.07 -10.17 5.65
C TYR A 57 11.79 -10.85 4.32
N TYR A 58 12.29 -10.27 3.23
CA TYR A 58 12.34 -10.92 1.94
C TYR A 58 13.61 -11.77 1.81
N PRO A 59 13.53 -13.03 1.36
CA PRO A 59 14.64 -13.99 1.49
C PRO A 59 15.72 -13.88 0.39
N ASP A 60 15.47 -13.19 -0.73
CA ASP A 60 16.41 -13.12 -1.86
C ASP A 60 17.11 -11.75 -1.93
N ASP A 61 18.29 -11.66 -1.33
CA ASP A 61 19.09 -10.43 -1.29
C ASP A 61 19.61 -9.99 -2.67
N ALA A 62 19.77 -10.92 -3.62
CA ALA A 62 20.23 -10.60 -4.97
C ALA A 62 19.14 -9.89 -5.80
N ILE A 63 17.87 -10.15 -5.48
CA ILE A 63 16.74 -9.39 -6.01
C ILE A 63 16.55 -8.10 -5.21
N ALA A 64 16.58 -8.15 -3.88
CA ALA A 64 16.38 -6.99 -3.02
C ALA A 64 17.39 -5.88 -3.29
N SER A 65 18.66 -6.20 -3.52
CA SER A 65 19.75 -5.24 -3.80
C SER A 65 19.55 -4.38 -5.05
N ARG A 66 18.55 -4.69 -5.89
CA ARG A 66 18.19 -3.91 -7.08
C ARG A 66 17.22 -2.75 -6.79
N TYR A 67 16.73 -2.68 -5.57
CA TYR A 67 15.75 -1.70 -5.10
C TYR A 67 16.43 -0.54 -4.38
N GLN A 68 15.83 0.65 -4.42
CA GLN A 68 16.31 1.80 -3.67
C GLN A 68 16.12 1.60 -2.16
N VAL A 69 15.05 0.91 -1.77
CA VAL A 69 14.75 0.62 -0.36
C VAL A 69 15.58 -0.52 0.25
N ALA A 70 16.57 -1.05 -0.49
CA ALA A 70 17.40 -2.14 -0.02
C ALA A 70 18.12 -1.80 1.30
N SER A 71 18.12 -2.75 2.24
CA SER A 71 18.90 -2.68 3.47
C SER A 71 20.35 -3.08 3.19
N SER A 72 21.29 -2.40 3.85
CA SER A 72 22.73 -2.70 3.77
C SER A 72 23.25 -3.56 4.92
N GLN A 73 22.42 -3.83 5.94
CA GLN A 73 22.84 -4.50 7.19
C GLN A 73 22.20 -5.87 7.39
N GLU A 74 21.01 -6.08 6.85
CA GLU A 74 20.22 -7.30 7.01
C GLU A 74 19.32 -7.52 5.78
N HIS A 75 18.55 -8.60 5.77
CA HIS A 75 17.55 -8.82 4.73
C HIS A 75 16.61 -7.62 4.61
N THR A 76 16.22 -7.25 3.39
CA THR A 76 15.32 -6.11 3.21
C THR A 76 13.90 -6.50 3.58
N TYR A 77 13.16 -5.58 4.20
CA TYR A 77 11.75 -5.80 4.49
C TYR A 77 10.91 -5.99 3.22
N ALA A 78 10.11 -7.07 3.20
CA ALA A 78 9.26 -7.43 2.07
C ALA A 78 8.24 -6.33 1.74
N HIS A 79 7.63 -5.73 2.76
CA HIS A 79 6.69 -4.62 2.58
C HIS A 79 7.35 -3.37 1.96
N HIS A 80 8.62 -3.08 2.25
CA HIS A 80 9.33 -1.98 1.58
C HIS A 80 9.52 -2.29 0.08
N LEU A 81 9.99 -3.48 -0.24
CA LEU A 81 10.20 -3.92 -1.63
C LEU A 81 8.91 -3.92 -2.43
N LEU A 82 7.82 -4.42 -1.84
CA LEU A 82 6.50 -4.47 -2.46
C LEU A 82 5.91 -3.07 -2.69
N MET A 83 6.15 -2.12 -1.77
CA MET A 83 5.76 -0.71 -1.99
C MET A 83 6.48 -0.14 -3.22
N GLU A 84 7.81 -0.24 -3.27
CA GLU A 84 8.60 0.27 -4.41
C GLU A 84 8.19 -0.43 -5.71
N GLN A 85 8.03 -1.75 -5.68
CA GLN A 85 7.69 -2.56 -6.85
C GLN A 85 6.28 -2.26 -7.38
N GLY A 86 5.28 -2.18 -6.49
CA GLY A 86 3.93 -1.77 -6.88
C GLY A 86 3.92 -0.39 -7.52
N PHE A 87 4.76 0.51 -7.01
CA PHE A 87 4.89 1.86 -7.55
C PHE A 87 5.48 1.92 -8.96
N LYS A 88 6.38 0.98 -9.32
CA LYS A 88 6.91 0.88 -10.70
C LYS A 88 5.80 0.63 -11.72
N TYR A 89 4.79 -0.14 -11.37
CA TYR A 89 3.61 -0.42 -12.22
C TYR A 89 2.46 0.57 -12.04
N LEU A 90 2.62 1.65 -11.27
CA LEU A 90 1.59 2.66 -11.11
C LEU A 90 1.67 3.70 -12.23
N LYS A 91 0.56 4.08 -12.86
CA LYS A 91 0.56 5.22 -13.79
C LYS A 91 0.94 6.52 -13.07
N SER A 92 1.47 7.52 -13.78
CA SER A 92 1.87 8.81 -13.20
C SER A 92 0.73 9.55 -12.46
N ASN A 93 -0.52 9.36 -12.90
CA ASN A 93 -1.70 9.94 -12.26
C ASN A 93 -2.42 8.98 -11.29
N GLY A 94 -1.89 7.79 -11.08
CA GLY A 94 -2.50 6.74 -10.27
C GLY A 94 -2.36 6.95 -8.76
N TYR A 95 -2.92 6.00 -8.00
CA TYR A 95 -2.79 5.90 -6.55
C TYR A 95 -2.33 4.51 -6.13
N ALA A 96 -1.34 4.44 -5.23
CA ALA A 96 -1.05 3.22 -4.50
C ALA A 96 -1.62 3.33 -3.08
N ILE A 97 -2.37 2.30 -2.66
CA ILE A 97 -3.04 2.23 -1.36
C ILE A 97 -2.53 1.00 -0.63
N PHE A 98 -1.76 1.20 0.42
CA PHE A 98 -1.14 0.11 1.16
C PHE A 98 -1.63 0.10 2.59
N LEU A 99 -2.02 -1.08 3.06
CA LEU A 99 -2.14 -1.34 4.49
C LEU A 99 -0.76 -1.83 4.97
N ALA A 100 -0.12 -1.04 5.83
CA ALA A 100 1.27 -1.26 6.27
C ALA A 100 1.43 -0.92 7.76
N PRO A 101 2.50 -1.40 8.44
CA PRO A 101 2.74 -1.08 9.84
C PRO A 101 2.68 0.42 10.14
N SER A 102 2.08 0.81 11.27
CA SER A 102 1.98 2.23 11.65
C SER A 102 3.36 2.86 11.95
N ASP A 103 4.34 2.04 12.33
CA ASP A 103 5.73 2.44 12.58
C ASP A 103 6.62 2.37 11.33
N LEU A 104 6.05 2.26 10.12
CA LEU A 104 6.77 2.14 8.85
C LEU A 104 7.88 3.20 8.68
N LEU A 105 7.60 4.45 9.08
CA LEU A 105 8.53 5.58 8.99
C LEU A 105 9.51 5.69 10.18
N THR A 106 9.41 4.80 11.17
CA THR A 106 10.27 4.77 12.36
C THR A 106 10.92 3.40 12.59
N SER A 107 10.73 2.46 11.67
CA SER A 107 11.32 1.12 11.70
C SER A 107 12.86 1.16 11.55
N PRO A 108 13.57 0.07 11.89
CA PRO A 108 15.02 -0.02 11.72
C PRO A 108 15.52 0.25 10.28
N GLN A 109 14.72 -0.09 9.26
CA GLN A 109 15.05 0.14 7.85
C GLN A 109 14.38 1.42 7.29
N SER A 110 13.86 2.30 8.14
CA SER A 110 13.08 3.46 7.70
C SER A 110 13.89 4.51 6.94
N ASP A 111 15.22 4.57 7.12
CA ASP A 111 16.06 5.56 6.43
C ASP A 111 16.09 5.32 4.91
N SER A 112 16.28 4.07 4.47
CA SER A 112 16.22 3.72 3.04
C SER A 112 14.82 3.99 2.45
N LEU A 113 13.77 3.67 3.21
CA LEU A 113 12.39 3.93 2.78
C LEU A 113 12.10 5.43 2.64
N LYS A 114 12.52 6.25 3.61
CA LYS A 114 12.39 7.72 3.56
C LYS A 114 13.13 8.31 2.38
N GLY A 115 14.31 7.76 2.04
CA GLY A 115 15.06 8.14 0.85
C GLY A 115 14.22 7.97 -0.41
N TRP A 116 13.71 6.75 -0.64
CA TRP A 116 12.83 6.46 -1.78
C TRP A 116 11.55 7.31 -1.78
N LEU A 117 10.88 7.45 -0.64
CA LEU A 117 9.67 8.27 -0.52
C LEU A 117 9.94 9.73 -0.91
N LYS A 118 11.05 10.31 -0.43
CA LYS A 118 11.43 11.68 -0.73
C LYS A 118 11.71 11.88 -2.22
N ASP A 119 12.32 10.91 -2.88
CA ASP A 119 12.75 11.03 -4.26
C ASP A 119 11.59 10.81 -5.24
N GLU A 120 10.77 9.79 -5.01
CA GLU A 120 9.83 9.26 -6.01
C GLU A 120 8.35 9.47 -5.68
N VAL A 121 8.02 9.82 -4.43
CA VAL A 121 6.64 9.72 -3.92
C VAL A 121 6.09 11.05 -3.42
N SER A 122 4.83 11.33 -3.76
CA SER A 122 3.97 12.29 -3.09
C SER A 122 3.02 11.54 -2.15
N LEU A 123 3.15 11.78 -0.85
CA LEU A 123 2.26 11.23 0.18
C LEU A 123 0.93 11.97 0.16
N ALA A 124 -0.14 11.30 -0.25
CA ALA A 124 -1.47 11.92 -0.29
C ALA A 124 -2.21 11.78 1.04
N ALA A 125 -2.15 10.61 1.69
CA ALA A 125 -2.78 10.41 2.99
C ALA A 125 -2.10 9.33 3.85
N ILE A 126 -2.21 9.48 5.16
CA ILE A 126 -1.97 8.45 6.17
C ILE A 126 -3.19 8.40 7.08
N ILE A 127 -3.85 7.26 7.13
CA ILE A 127 -4.99 7.04 8.04
C ILE A 127 -4.58 5.95 9.03
N ALA A 128 -4.28 6.36 10.26
CA ALA A 128 -3.98 5.40 11.32
C ALA A 128 -5.27 4.70 11.75
N LEU A 129 -5.26 3.38 11.76
CA LEU A 129 -6.43 2.60 12.15
C LEU A 129 -6.46 2.42 13.68
N PRO A 130 -7.65 2.21 14.27
CA PRO A 130 -7.79 1.94 15.69
C PRO A 130 -6.96 0.72 16.13
N GLU A 131 -6.24 0.80 17.24
CA GLU A 131 -5.41 -0.32 17.71
C GLU A 131 -6.24 -1.54 18.14
N ASP A 132 -7.50 -1.33 18.55
CA ASP A 132 -8.39 -2.36 19.08
C ASP A 132 -8.86 -3.38 18.03
N ILE A 133 -8.63 -3.12 16.75
CA ILE A 133 -8.91 -4.08 15.67
C ILE A 133 -7.73 -5.03 15.42
N PHE A 134 -6.57 -4.78 16.03
CA PHE A 134 -5.37 -5.61 15.92
C PHE A 134 -5.16 -6.44 17.18
N SER A 135 -4.52 -7.60 17.03
CA SER A 135 -4.27 -8.49 18.17
C SER A 135 -3.26 -7.89 19.17
N THR A 136 -2.33 -7.06 18.69
CA THR A 136 -1.36 -6.34 19.52
C THR A 136 -1.08 -4.96 18.94
N ALA A 137 -0.66 -4.00 19.79
CA ALA A 137 -0.27 -2.66 19.35
C ALA A 137 0.90 -2.67 18.35
N SER A 138 1.83 -3.64 18.47
CA SER A 138 2.93 -3.82 17.51
C SER A 138 2.48 -4.29 16.12
N GLN A 139 1.24 -4.74 15.97
CA GLN A 139 0.64 -5.11 14.69
C GLN A 139 -0.27 -4.01 14.14
N ALA A 140 -0.37 -2.86 14.82
CA ALA A 140 -1.17 -1.75 14.36
C ALA A 140 -0.72 -1.33 12.95
N LYS A 141 -1.69 -1.21 12.04
CA LYS A 141 -1.47 -0.80 10.67
C LYS A 141 -2.13 0.54 10.39
N SER A 142 -1.58 1.24 9.41
CA SER A 142 -2.12 2.47 8.83
C SER A 142 -2.36 2.26 7.34
N ILE A 143 -3.33 2.98 6.78
CA ILE A 143 -3.55 3.07 5.34
C ILE A 143 -2.69 4.20 4.80
N PHE A 144 -1.74 3.87 3.93
CA PHE A 144 -0.90 4.81 3.21
C PHE A 144 -1.45 5.00 1.80
N VAL A 145 -1.71 6.24 1.41
CA VAL A 145 -2.14 6.61 0.06
C VAL A 145 -1.03 7.43 -0.60
N LEU A 146 -0.45 6.87 -1.66
CA LEU A 146 0.75 7.36 -2.32
C LEU A 146 0.46 7.67 -3.79
N GLN A 147 1.14 8.66 -4.35
CA GLN A 147 1.12 8.98 -5.78
C GLN A 147 2.53 9.23 -6.28
N LYS A 148 2.81 8.87 -7.54
CA LYS A 148 4.07 9.24 -8.19
C LYS A 148 4.28 10.74 -8.07
N LYS A 149 5.50 11.15 -7.71
CA LYS A 149 5.84 12.54 -7.43
C LYS A 149 5.46 13.45 -8.59
N ARG A 150 4.92 14.62 -8.26
CA ARG A 150 4.53 15.67 -9.22
C ARG A 150 5.16 16.98 -8.81
N ASP A 151 5.20 17.93 -9.74
CA ASP A 151 5.71 19.28 -9.48
C ASP A 151 4.88 20.05 -8.44
N LYS A 152 3.60 19.69 -8.28
CA LYS A 152 2.71 20.30 -7.30
C LYS A 152 2.73 19.50 -6.00
N GLU A 153 3.17 20.16 -4.94
CA GLU A 153 3.14 19.62 -3.58
C GLU A 153 1.68 19.43 -3.12
N ILE A 154 1.39 18.27 -2.55
CA ILE A 154 0.09 17.90 -1.99
C ILE A 154 0.27 17.92 -0.47
N GLU A 155 -0.57 18.67 0.23
CA GLU A 155 -0.62 18.59 1.69
C GLU A 155 -1.19 17.22 2.10
N PRO A 156 -0.43 16.37 2.81
CA PRO A 156 -0.88 15.04 3.17
C PRO A 156 -2.05 15.08 4.16
N PHE A 157 -3.10 14.30 3.89
CA PHE A 157 -4.16 14.06 4.87
C PHE A 157 -3.70 13.06 5.92
N VAL A 158 -3.40 13.53 7.13
CA VAL A 158 -3.04 12.65 8.25
C VAL A 158 -4.20 12.59 9.22
N TYR A 159 -4.72 11.40 9.48
CA TYR A 159 -5.91 11.24 10.31
C TYR A 159 -5.84 10.01 11.22
N PRO A 160 -5.90 10.17 12.55
CA PRO A 160 -6.05 9.06 13.47
C PRO A 160 -7.52 8.66 13.57
N LEU A 161 -7.89 7.55 12.93
CA LEU A 161 -9.22 6.99 13.06
C LEU A 161 -9.31 6.23 14.38
N THR A 162 -10.13 6.72 15.31
CA THR A 162 -10.18 6.20 16.69
C THR A 162 -11.16 5.05 16.88
N SER A 163 -12.13 4.89 15.98
CA SER A 163 -13.08 3.78 16.01
C SER A 163 -13.64 3.50 14.61
N LEU A 164 -13.77 2.22 14.27
CA LEU A 164 -14.52 1.74 13.11
C LEU A 164 -15.98 1.40 13.44
N GLN A 165 -16.36 1.46 14.72
CA GLN A 165 -17.68 1.04 15.20
C GLN A 165 -18.56 2.24 15.61
N ASP A 166 -17.97 3.37 15.97
CA ASP A 166 -18.71 4.60 16.33
C ASP A 166 -19.11 5.37 15.06
N PRO A 167 -20.42 5.48 14.75
CA PRO A 167 -20.91 6.20 13.57
C PRO A 167 -20.52 7.70 13.57
N SER A 168 -20.39 8.32 14.74
CA SER A 168 -20.02 9.74 14.88
C SER A 168 -18.56 9.95 14.47
N VAL A 169 -17.68 9.03 14.85
CA VAL A 169 -16.27 9.03 14.45
C VAL A 169 -16.14 8.84 12.94
N LEU A 170 -16.88 7.89 12.37
CA LEU A 170 -16.88 7.64 10.92
C LEU A 170 -17.44 8.83 10.11
N LEU A 171 -18.48 9.49 10.63
CA LEU A 171 -19.04 10.69 10.00
C LEU A 171 -18.03 11.83 10.01
N THR A 172 -17.37 12.07 11.15
CA THR A 172 -16.33 13.09 11.30
C THR A 172 -15.15 12.82 10.36
N PHE A 173 -14.68 11.57 10.29
CA PHE A 173 -13.64 11.16 9.35
C PHE A 173 -14.05 11.44 7.90
N LYS A 174 -15.28 11.04 7.52
CA LYS A 174 -15.80 11.27 6.17
C LYS A 174 -15.85 12.76 5.82
N GLU A 175 -16.34 13.61 6.72
CA GLU A 175 -16.41 15.06 6.51
C GLU A 175 -15.02 15.66 6.32
N ASN A 176 -14.08 15.34 7.22
CA ASN A 176 -12.70 15.82 7.14
C ASN A 176 -12.00 15.36 5.84
N PHE A 177 -12.15 14.08 5.48
CA PHE A 177 -11.59 13.54 4.24
C PHE A 177 -12.20 14.21 2.99
N GLN A 178 -13.51 14.47 3.01
CA GLN A 178 -14.19 15.15 1.90
C GLN A 178 -13.75 16.61 1.76
N ASN A 179 -13.60 17.33 2.86
CA ASN A 179 -13.12 18.72 2.86
C ASN A 179 -11.71 18.80 2.28
N TRP A 180 -10.80 17.96 2.77
CA TRP A 180 -9.45 17.83 2.22
C TRP A 180 -9.44 17.50 0.73
N SER A 181 -10.22 16.49 0.31
CA SER A 181 -10.25 16.05 -1.10
C SER A 181 -10.73 17.13 -2.08
N LYS A 182 -11.52 18.10 -1.60
CA LYS A 182 -12.03 19.22 -2.38
C LYS A 182 -11.11 20.45 -2.34
N GLY A 183 -10.03 20.41 -1.57
CA GLY A 183 -9.13 21.54 -1.34
C GLY A 183 -9.74 22.63 -0.45
N THR A 184 -10.74 22.28 0.37
CA THR A 184 -11.22 23.17 1.42
C THR A 184 -10.37 22.89 2.66
N GLU A 185 -9.58 23.87 3.09
CA GLU A 185 -8.79 23.80 4.34
C GLU A 185 -9.68 23.30 5.49
N ILE A 186 -9.12 22.38 6.30
CA ILE A 186 -9.73 21.85 7.52
C ILE A 186 -9.59 22.91 8.63
#